data_AF-A0A956GKN1-F1
#
_entry.id   AF-A0A956GKN1-F1
#
_cell.length_a   1.000
_cell.length_b   1.000
_cell.length_c   1.000
_cell.angle_alpha   90.00
_cell.angle_beta   90.00
_cell.angle_gamma   90.00
#
_symmetry.space_group_name_H-M   'P 1'
#
loop_
_entity.id
_entity.type
_entity.pdbx_description
1 polymer ?
#
loop_
_entity_poly.entity_id
_entity_poly.type
_entity_poly.pdbx_seq_one_letter_code
_entity_poly.pdbx_strand_id
1 'polypeptide(L)'
;MDTRTLFRERLRRSRDWAAAIDELEKELEQAGDKSEQSEQLYQLAELTEEVIPERERALGLYQRAWKLHPDNLKALTRAREVYGELGRHEMVAKLGEMELRSPAAAVDLAAIVGEALLDSGQRDKAEPFLQSALEKTPDAWRVKDAMAALEYDPEFFEDEVERLTGEAEKVDAAMGTRVLLRAARIMRAERPDDARLEKLLERLLDLNLDEPSGNLMYEALLARKERWDDLEAHHERRALAAPDPATRAARYRDFALEWIQRFKDRDRGARFFVRALHSVAANGAAPGAVRSVVAAFTLLKQVQGDRGEWETLVELAERVVDHLGGEEQLYVALQAGMVAWKQLGDLDRARRLLALARNLEPQAPDVV
;
A
#
# COMPACT_ATOMS: atom_id res chain seq x y z
N MET A 1 19.15 23.18 8.93
CA MET A 1 18.21 22.77 7.87
C MET A 1 17.94 21.29 8.11
N ASP A 2 16.69 20.88 8.21
CA ASP A 2 16.33 19.48 8.50
C ASP A 2 16.80 18.54 7.38
N THR A 3 17.33 17.36 7.71
CA THR A 3 17.92 16.41 6.76
C THR A 3 16.93 15.99 5.68
N ARG A 4 15.66 15.80 6.07
CA ARG A 4 14.55 15.55 5.14
C ARG A 4 14.33 16.69 4.15
N THR A 5 14.53 17.94 4.59
CA THR A 5 14.42 19.12 3.72
C THR A 5 15.56 19.15 2.69
N LEU A 6 16.78 18.79 3.11
CA LEU A 6 17.94 18.73 2.22
C LEU A 6 17.80 17.64 1.15
N PHE A 7 17.32 16.45 1.53
CA PHE A 7 17.02 15.39 0.57
C PHE A 7 15.97 15.83 -0.44
N ARG A 8 14.89 16.46 0.02
CA ARG A 8 13.87 17.05 -0.85
C ARG A 8 14.45 18.06 -1.82
N GLU A 9 15.27 19.00 -1.35
CA GLU A 9 15.90 20.01 -2.21
C GLU A 9 16.78 19.37 -3.30
N ARG A 10 17.56 18.35 -2.95
CA ARG A 10 18.38 17.61 -3.94
C ARG A 10 17.53 16.84 -4.94
N LEU A 11 16.49 16.15 -4.48
CA LEU A 11 15.57 15.42 -5.37
C LEU A 11 14.84 16.38 -6.32
N ARG A 12 14.41 17.56 -5.84
CA ARG A 12 13.79 18.60 -6.67
C ARG A 12 14.69 19.08 -7.80
N ARG A 13 16.01 19.16 -7.55
CA ARG A 13 17.00 19.62 -8.54
C ARG A 13 17.52 18.50 -9.44
N SER A 14 17.27 17.23 -9.10
CA SER A 14 17.71 16.11 -9.91
C SER A 14 16.76 15.82 -11.05
N ARG A 15 17.32 15.54 -12.23
CA ARG A 15 16.59 15.00 -13.38
C ARG A 15 16.31 13.51 -13.26
N ASP A 16 17.10 12.82 -12.44
CA ASP A 16 17.02 11.38 -12.21
C ASP A 16 17.04 11.11 -10.71
N TRP A 17 15.86 10.83 -10.15
CA TRP A 17 15.74 10.54 -8.72
C TRP A 17 16.33 9.21 -8.33
N ALA A 18 16.36 8.24 -9.26
CA ALA A 18 17.00 6.98 -8.97
C ALA A 18 18.51 7.21 -8.75
N ALA A 19 19.15 7.97 -9.63
CA ALA A 19 20.56 8.33 -9.46
C ALA A 19 20.78 9.19 -8.19
N ALA A 20 19.93 10.19 -7.94
CA ALA A 20 20.07 11.04 -6.76
C ALA A 20 19.89 10.28 -5.43
N ILE A 21 18.98 9.31 -5.38
CA ILE A 21 18.82 8.44 -4.20
C ILE A 21 20.07 7.57 -4.02
N ASP A 22 20.67 7.04 -5.10
CA ASP A 22 21.91 6.25 -5.01
C ASP A 22 23.11 7.09 -4.52
N GLU A 23 23.21 8.34 -4.95
CA GLU A 23 24.24 9.28 -4.49
C GLU A 23 24.04 9.62 -3.01
N LEU A 24 22.81 9.97 -2.62
CA LEU A 24 22.46 10.24 -1.23
C LEU A 24 22.80 9.05 -0.35
N GLU A 25 22.38 7.86 -0.76
CA GLU A 25 22.65 6.63 -0.01
C GLU A 25 24.15 6.42 0.25
N LYS A 26 25.01 6.59 -0.76
CA LYS A 26 26.47 6.47 -0.62
C LYS A 26 27.06 7.52 0.32
N GLU A 27 26.53 8.74 0.32
CA GLU A 27 26.94 9.78 1.26
C GLU A 27 26.57 9.41 2.70
N LEU A 28 25.36 8.87 2.91
CA LEU A 28 24.89 8.47 4.24
C LEU A 28 25.70 7.31 4.81
N GLU A 29 26.13 6.35 3.99
CA GLU A 29 26.99 5.25 4.45
C GLU A 29 28.35 5.71 5.00
N GLN A 30 28.79 6.90 4.61
CA GLN A 30 30.09 7.48 4.99
C GLN A 30 29.98 8.51 6.12
N ALA A 31 28.77 8.86 6.54
CA ALA A 31 28.51 9.95 7.47
C ALA A 31 28.13 9.44 8.86
N GLY A 32 28.61 10.11 9.91
CA GLY A 32 28.10 9.93 11.27
C GLY A 32 28.36 8.56 11.90
N ASP A 33 27.68 8.32 13.03
CA ASP A 33 27.65 7.00 13.67
C ASP A 33 26.50 6.13 13.14
N LYS A 34 26.49 4.83 13.47
CA LYS A 34 25.48 3.88 12.96
C LYS A 34 24.03 4.26 13.30
N SER A 35 23.81 4.95 14.42
CA SER A 35 22.47 5.38 14.84
C SER A 35 22.00 6.54 13.97
N GLU A 36 22.86 7.53 13.75
CA GLU A 36 22.60 8.64 12.84
C GLU A 36 22.39 8.16 11.40
N GLN A 37 23.21 7.23 10.92
CA GLN A 37 23.05 6.60 9.60
C GLN A 37 21.71 5.88 9.46
N SER A 38 21.29 5.15 10.50
CA SER A 38 20.00 4.47 10.52
C SER A 38 18.83 5.44 10.38
N GLU A 39 18.83 6.53 11.14
CA GLU A 39 17.78 7.55 11.09
C GLU A 39 17.75 8.26 9.72
N GLN A 40 18.91 8.56 9.14
CA GLN A 40 18.99 9.19 7.82
C GLN A 40 18.53 8.26 6.70
N LEU A 41 18.88 6.96 6.74
CA LEU A 41 18.38 5.97 5.79
C LEU A 41 16.87 5.78 5.91
N TYR A 42 16.33 5.83 7.13
CA TYR A 42 14.87 5.81 7.35
C TYR A 42 14.19 7.00 6.66
N GLN A 43 14.71 8.22 6.83
CA GLN A 43 14.16 9.41 6.18
C GLN A 43 14.29 9.37 4.65
N LEU A 44 15.40 8.83 4.13
CA LEU A 44 15.57 8.61 2.69
C LEU A 44 14.58 7.56 2.16
N ALA A 45 14.29 6.50 2.93
CA ALA A 45 13.29 5.50 2.58
C ALA A 45 11.88 6.11 2.48
N GLU A 46 11.48 6.93 3.45
CA GLU A 46 10.19 7.64 3.41
C GLU A 46 10.07 8.55 2.18
N LEU A 47 11.15 9.22 1.76
CA LEU A 47 11.12 10.04 0.55
C LEU A 47 11.11 9.18 -0.72
N THR A 48 11.82 8.06 -0.71
CA THR A 48 11.80 7.08 -1.80
C THR A 48 10.38 6.57 -2.05
N GLU A 49 9.61 6.34 -0.98
CA GLU A 49 8.18 5.99 -1.08
C GLU A 49 7.33 7.06 -1.79
N GLU A 50 7.68 8.34 -1.68
CA GLU A 50 6.91 9.41 -2.32
C GLU A 50 7.21 9.53 -3.81
N VAL A 51 8.45 9.20 -4.21
CA VAL A 51 8.96 9.54 -5.55
C VAL A 51 9.18 8.35 -6.47
N ILE A 52 9.30 7.14 -5.93
CA ILE A 52 9.48 5.89 -6.69
C ILE A 52 8.27 4.97 -6.48
N PRO A 53 7.60 4.52 -7.55
CA PRO A 53 6.46 3.62 -7.44
C PRO A 53 6.87 2.21 -7.00
N GLU A 54 8.06 1.76 -7.39
CA GLU A 54 8.61 0.48 -6.96
C GLU A 54 9.02 0.47 -5.48
N ARG A 55 8.18 -0.15 -4.64
CA ARG A 55 8.37 -0.18 -3.18
C ARG A 55 9.57 -0.99 -2.73
N GLU A 56 10.09 -1.90 -3.56
CA GLU A 56 11.25 -2.72 -3.20
C GLU A 56 12.47 -1.86 -2.81
N ARG A 57 12.64 -0.69 -3.44
CA ARG A 57 13.76 0.21 -3.12
C ARG A 57 13.64 0.81 -1.72
N ALA A 58 12.46 1.35 -1.38
CA ALA A 58 12.20 1.88 -0.05
C ALA A 58 12.32 0.78 1.03
N LEU A 59 11.80 -0.42 0.76
CA LEU A 59 11.93 -1.58 1.64
C LEU A 59 13.40 -1.98 1.88
N GLY A 60 14.25 -1.90 0.85
CA GLY A 60 15.69 -2.14 0.99
C GLY A 60 16.38 -1.12 1.90
N LEU A 61 15.99 0.15 1.82
CA LEU A 61 16.48 1.23 2.69
C LEU A 61 16.03 1.03 4.14
N TYR A 62 14.75 0.72 4.38
CA TYR A 62 14.25 0.41 5.72
C TYR A 62 14.98 -0.80 6.34
N GLN A 63 15.20 -1.86 5.56
CA GLN A 63 15.92 -3.03 6.02
C GLN A 63 17.34 -2.68 6.46
N ARG A 64 18.04 -1.82 5.71
CA ARG A 64 19.40 -1.39 6.05
C ARG A 64 19.43 -0.46 7.25
N ALA A 65 18.49 0.49 7.34
CA ALA A 65 18.32 1.34 8.51
C ALA A 65 18.19 0.49 9.78
N TRP A 66 17.32 -0.52 9.78
CA TRP A 66 17.16 -1.43 10.91
C TRP A 66 18.41 -2.29 11.17
N LYS A 67 19.10 -2.80 10.14
CA LYS A 67 20.34 -3.59 10.32
C LYS A 67 21.48 -2.77 10.94
N LEU A 68 21.57 -1.48 10.65
CA LEU A 68 22.58 -0.60 11.23
C LEU A 68 22.31 -0.33 12.71
N HIS A 69 21.05 -0.13 13.07
CA HIS A 69 20.62 0.14 14.44
C HIS A 69 19.29 -0.59 14.73
N PRO A 70 19.34 -1.83 15.25
CA PRO A 70 18.13 -2.64 15.51
C PRO A 70 17.12 -2.02 16.48
N ASP A 71 17.56 -1.08 17.32
CA ASP A 71 16.71 -0.33 18.24
C ASP A 71 15.87 0.75 17.50
N ASN A 72 16.20 1.08 16.25
CA ASN A 72 15.34 1.90 15.39
C ASN A 72 14.15 1.07 14.89
N LEU A 73 13.19 0.82 15.79
CA LEU A 73 11.99 0.06 15.46
C LEU A 73 11.15 0.72 14.37
N LYS A 74 11.17 2.05 14.24
CA LYS A 74 10.39 2.77 13.22
C LYS A 74 10.64 2.25 11.81
N ALA A 75 11.90 1.93 11.48
CA ALA A 75 12.24 1.37 10.18
C ALA A 75 11.62 -0.01 9.94
N LEU A 76 11.61 -0.87 10.96
CA LEU A 76 11.01 -2.20 10.88
C LEU A 76 9.48 -2.12 10.84
N THR A 77 8.88 -1.27 11.69
CA THR A 77 7.44 -1.00 11.73
C THR A 77 6.95 -0.46 10.39
N ARG A 78 7.60 0.56 9.82
CA ARG A 78 7.19 1.13 8.53
C ARG A 78 7.37 0.12 7.40
N ALA A 79 8.47 -0.66 7.37
CA ALA A 79 8.61 -1.73 6.38
C ALA A 79 7.49 -2.78 6.47
N ARG A 80 7.06 -3.13 7.69
CA ARG A 80 5.93 -4.04 7.92
C ARG A 80 4.62 -3.47 7.39
N GLU A 81 4.36 -2.19 7.65
CA GLU A 81 3.19 -1.47 7.10
C GLU A 81 3.18 -1.46 5.58
N VAL A 82 4.33 -1.18 4.95
CA VAL A 82 4.46 -1.23 3.48
C VAL A 82 4.14 -2.61 2.94
N TYR A 83 4.63 -3.69 3.56
CA TYR A 83 4.22 -5.05 3.14
C TYR A 83 2.71 -5.30 3.32
N GLY A 84 2.10 -4.71 4.35
CA GLY A 84 0.64 -4.74 4.53
C GLY A 84 -0.10 -4.03 3.40
N GLU A 85 0.34 -2.82 3.02
CA GLU A 85 -0.17 -2.05 1.88
C GLU A 85 -0.04 -2.83 0.55
N LEU A 86 0.97 -3.70 0.42
CA LEU A 86 1.18 -4.57 -0.75
C LEU A 86 0.45 -5.92 -0.69
N GLY A 87 -0.37 -6.16 0.34
CA GLY A 87 -1.06 -7.44 0.55
C GLY A 87 -0.14 -8.61 0.88
N ARG A 88 1.14 -8.36 1.22
CA ARG A 88 2.18 -9.36 1.50
C ARG A 88 2.18 -9.77 2.98
N HIS A 89 1.13 -10.43 3.41
CA HIS A 89 0.89 -10.74 4.84
C HIS A 89 1.91 -11.70 5.45
N GLU A 90 2.50 -12.61 4.67
CA GLU A 90 3.62 -13.43 5.14
C GLU A 90 4.82 -12.56 5.59
N MET A 91 5.07 -11.46 4.89
CA MET A 91 6.13 -10.51 5.27
C MET A 91 5.70 -9.64 6.46
N VAL A 92 4.41 -9.33 6.58
CA VAL A 92 3.86 -8.66 7.78
C VAL A 92 4.14 -9.50 9.03
N ALA A 93 3.83 -10.80 8.97
CA ALA A 93 4.15 -11.75 10.04
C ALA A 93 5.65 -11.78 10.32
N LYS A 94 6.47 -12.04 9.30
CA LYS A 94 7.93 -12.17 9.45
C LYS A 94 8.59 -10.95 10.08
N LEU A 95 8.23 -9.74 9.65
CA LEU A 95 8.80 -8.51 10.21
C LEU A 95 8.23 -8.22 11.61
N GLY A 96 6.96 -8.51 11.84
CA GLY A 96 6.34 -8.38 13.16
C GLY A 96 6.96 -9.34 14.18
N GLU A 97 7.28 -10.58 13.80
CA GLU A 97 8.04 -11.52 14.65
C GLU A 97 9.41 -10.97 15.06
N MET A 98 10.08 -10.25 14.16
CA MET A 98 11.36 -9.60 14.45
C MET A 98 11.16 -8.41 15.40
N GLU A 99 10.13 -7.61 15.17
CA GLU A 99 9.78 -6.43 15.99
C GLU A 99 9.38 -6.84 17.42
N LEU A 100 8.64 -7.94 17.58
CA LEU A 100 8.25 -8.52 18.88
C LEU A 100 9.43 -8.97 19.77
N ARG A 101 10.65 -9.09 19.22
CA ARG A 101 11.85 -9.35 20.02
C ARG A 101 12.27 -8.16 20.88
N SER A 102 11.83 -6.96 20.50
CA SER A 102 12.06 -5.76 21.29
C SER A 102 10.97 -5.60 22.35
N PRO A 103 11.34 -5.26 23.60
CA PRO A 103 10.36 -4.94 24.64
C PRO A 103 9.56 -3.67 24.33
N ALA A 104 10.03 -2.83 23.40
CA ALA A 104 9.33 -1.63 22.94
C ALA A 104 8.30 -1.91 21.83
N ALA A 105 8.11 -3.17 21.44
CA ALA A 105 7.08 -3.55 20.46
C ALA A 105 5.67 -3.18 20.94
N ALA A 106 4.80 -2.81 19.99
CA ALA A 106 3.42 -2.48 20.28
C ALA A 106 2.66 -3.67 20.90
N VAL A 107 1.76 -3.39 21.85
CA VAL A 107 1.05 -4.41 22.63
C VAL A 107 0.18 -5.31 21.73
N ASP A 108 -0.44 -4.73 20.72
CA ASP A 108 -1.31 -5.37 19.74
C ASP A 108 -0.56 -6.10 18.62
N LEU A 109 0.76 -5.92 18.51
CA LEU A 109 1.55 -6.52 17.43
C LEU A 109 1.47 -8.05 17.42
N ALA A 110 1.38 -8.69 18.58
CA ALA A 110 1.21 -10.14 18.67
C ALA A 110 -0.09 -10.61 18.00
N ALA A 111 -1.17 -9.83 18.13
CA ALA A 111 -2.43 -10.11 17.44
C ALA A 111 -2.27 -9.99 15.92
N ILE A 112 -1.65 -8.90 15.46
CA ILE A 112 -1.38 -8.66 14.03
C ILE A 112 -0.55 -9.79 13.42
N VAL A 113 0.51 -10.22 14.10
CA VAL A 113 1.37 -11.32 13.64
C VAL A 113 0.62 -12.65 13.62
N GLY A 114 -0.10 -12.96 14.70
CA GLY A 114 -0.89 -14.19 14.80
C GLY A 114 -1.94 -14.28 13.69
N GLU A 115 -2.68 -13.20 13.44
CA GLU A 115 -3.66 -13.17 12.35
C GLU A 115 -3.02 -13.25 10.97
N ALA A 116 -1.92 -12.53 10.73
CA ALA A 116 -1.21 -12.59 9.45
C ALA A 116 -0.65 -14.01 9.18
N LEU A 117 -0.16 -14.72 10.20
CA LEU A 117 0.27 -16.12 10.09
C LEU A 117 -0.91 -17.04 9.79
N LEU A 118 -2.01 -16.91 10.55
CA LEU A 118 -3.22 -17.70 10.36
C LEU A 118 -3.79 -17.52 8.95
N ASP A 119 -3.92 -16.28 8.50
CA ASP A 119 -4.43 -15.94 7.18
C ASP A 119 -3.41 -16.17 6.05
N SER A 120 -2.17 -16.53 6.38
CA SER A 120 -1.21 -17.07 5.41
C SER A 120 -1.17 -18.61 5.42
N GLY A 121 -2.00 -19.27 6.25
CA GLY A 121 -2.05 -20.72 6.38
C GLY A 121 -0.99 -21.32 7.32
N GLN A 122 -0.19 -20.49 8.01
CA GLN A 122 0.84 -20.93 8.96
C GLN A 122 0.23 -21.14 10.36
N ARG A 123 -0.74 -22.06 10.45
CA ARG A 123 -1.57 -22.30 11.64
C ARG A 123 -0.76 -22.58 12.91
N ASP A 124 0.16 -23.53 12.84
CA ASP A 124 1.00 -23.94 13.99
C ASP A 124 1.86 -22.78 14.52
N LYS A 125 2.28 -21.87 13.65
CA LYS A 125 3.04 -20.69 14.05
C LYS A 125 2.16 -19.58 14.61
N ALA A 126 0.90 -19.48 14.16
CA ALA A 126 -0.02 -18.43 14.57
C ALA A 126 -0.43 -18.58 16.05
N GLU A 127 -0.67 -19.81 16.49
CA GLU A 127 -1.19 -20.13 17.82
C GLU A 127 -0.44 -19.44 18.98
N PRO A 128 0.90 -19.55 19.13
CA PRO A 128 1.61 -18.92 20.24
C PRO A 128 1.49 -17.38 20.26
N PHE A 129 1.40 -16.74 19.08
CA PHE A 129 1.25 -15.28 19.02
C PHE A 129 -0.17 -14.84 19.40
N LEU A 130 -1.18 -15.59 18.96
CA LEU A 130 -2.57 -15.34 19.32
C LEU A 130 -2.81 -15.60 20.83
N GLN A 131 -2.23 -16.67 21.39
CA GLN A 131 -2.24 -16.91 22.83
C GLN A 131 -1.59 -15.76 23.60
N SER A 132 -0.38 -15.34 23.22
CA SER A 132 0.29 -14.19 23.84
C SER A 132 -0.51 -12.89 23.72
N ALA A 133 -1.22 -12.68 22.62
CA ALA A 133 -2.10 -11.55 22.44
C ALA A 133 -3.30 -11.59 23.41
N LEU A 134 -3.91 -12.76 23.63
CA LEU A 134 -5.00 -12.94 24.60
C LEU A 134 -4.53 -12.81 26.06
N GLU A 135 -3.30 -13.20 26.39
CA GLU A 135 -2.73 -12.97 27.71
C GLU A 135 -2.65 -11.47 28.03
N LYS A 136 -2.24 -10.66 27.05
CA LYS A 136 -2.11 -9.20 27.19
C LYS A 136 -3.45 -8.48 27.05
N THR A 137 -4.35 -8.99 26.23
CA THR A 137 -5.66 -8.38 25.96
C THR A 137 -6.74 -9.47 25.90
N PRO A 138 -7.24 -9.94 27.06
CA PRO A 138 -8.18 -11.05 27.13
C PRO A 138 -9.51 -10.81 26.43
N ASP A 139 -9.90 -9.56 26.21
CA ASP A 139 -11.16 -9.19 25.57
C ASP A 139 -11.04 -8.89 24.07
N ALA A 140 -9.87 -9.15 23.47
CA ALA A 140 -9.65 -9.02 22.03
C ALA A 140 -10.47 -10.06 21.26
N TRP A 141 -11.73 -9.73 20.96
CA TRP A 141 -12.68 -10.62 20.28
C TRP A 141 -12.15 -11.15 18.95
N ARG A 142 -11.38 -10.33 18.22
CA ARG A 142 -10.81 -10.72 16.93
C ARG A 142 -9.78 -11.84 17.06
N VAL A 143 -8.97 -11.76 18.12
CA VAL A 143 -8.00 -12.79 18.48
C VAL A 143 -8.71 -14.04 19.00
N LYS A 144 -9.79 -13.88 19.78
CA LYS A 144 -10.65 -15.01 20.20
C LYS A 144 -11.22 -15.76 19.00
N ASP A 145 -11.76 -15.05 18.00
CA ASP A 145 -12.32 -15.67 16.79
C ASP A 145 -11.22 -16.32 15.93
N ALA A 146 -10.02 -15.74 15.88
CA ALA A 146 -8.86 -16.33 15.22
C ALA A 146 -8.41 -17.63 15.91
N MET A 147 -8.31 -17.64 17.24
CA MET A 147 -8.03 -18.85 18.03
C MET A 147 -9.11 -19.91 17.85
N ALA A 148 -10.37 -19.51 17.85
CA ALA A 148 -11.48 -20.43 17.63
C ALA A 148 -11.50 -21.03 16.20
N ALA A 149 -10.80 -20.43 15.23
CA ALA A 149 -10.57 -21.01 13.90
C ALA A 149 -9.36 -21.99 13.88
N LEU A 150 -8.56 -22.02 14.95
CA LEU A 150 -7.54 -23.05 15.20
C LEU A 150 -8.12 -24.23 15.97
N GLU A 151 -9.07 -23.97 16.87
CA GLU A 151 -9.72 -24.93 17.77
C GLU A 151 -11.05 -25.44 17.19
N TYR A 152 -10.98 -26.41 16.28
CA TYR A 152 -12.14 -27.18 15.81
C TYR A 152 -11.76 -28.66 15.65
N ASP A 153 -12.76 -29.55 15.62
CA ASP A 153 -12.55 -30.95 15.29
C ASP A 153 -12.48 -31.13 13.77
N PRO A 154 -11.32 -31.54 13.20
CA PRO A 154 -11.19 -31.70 11.75
C PRO A 154 -12.11 -32.77 11.16
N GLU A 155 -12.63 -33.71 11.95
CA GLU A 155 -13.61 -34.70 11.46
C GLU A 155 -15.00 -34.06 11.23
N PHE A 156 -15.34 -33.03 12.01
CA PHE A 156 -16.65 -32.37 11.99
C PHE A 156 -16.58 -30.91 11.48
N PHE A 157 -15.54 -30.57 10.72
CA PHE A 157 -15.35 -29.19 10.24
C PHE A 157 -16.50 -28.71 9.34
N GLU A 158 -17.14 -29.62 8.57
CA GLU A 158 -18.26 -29.26 7.69
C GLU A 158 -19.48 -28.82 8.51
N ASP A 159 -19.80 -29.57 9.55
CA ASP A 159 -20.90 -29.25 10.47
C ASP A 159 -20.64 -27.92 11.21
N GLU A 160 -19.40 -27.68 11.63
CA GLU A 160 -19.02 -26.41 12.27
C GLU A 160 -19.14 -25.23 11.30
N VAL A 161 -18.69 -25.38 10.06
CA VAL A 161 -18.85 -24.34 9.02
C VAL A 161 -20.34 -24.09 8.72
N GLU A 162 -21.16 -25.12 8.62
CA GLU A 162 -22.61 -24.97 8.41
C GLU A 162 -23.28 -24.27 9.59
N ARG A 163 -22.94 -24.68 10.82
CA ARG A 163 -23.45 -24.07 12.06
C ARG A 163 -23.10 -22.59 12.14
N LEU A 164 -21.84 -22.23 11.91
CA LEU A 164 -21.37 -20.85 11.88
C LEU A 164 -22.09 -20.04 10.80
N THR A 165 -22.23 -20.61 9.60
CA THR A 165 -22.92 -19.95 8.49
C THR A 165 -24.40 -19.66 8.80
N GLY A 166 -25.11 -20.62 9.42
CA GLY A 166 -26.49 -20.43 9.85
C GLY A 166 -26.65 -19.52 11.08
N GLU A 167 -25.63 -19.39 11.93
CA GLU A 167 -25.57 -18.41 13.03
C GLU A 167 -25.43 -16.99 12.49
N ALA A 168 -24.57 -16.79 11.49
CA ALA A 168 -24.33 -15.48 10.86
C ALA A 168 -25.61 -14.85 10.27
N GLU A 169 -26.59 -15.67 9.86
CA GLU A 169 -27.88 -15.20 9.32
C GLU A 169 -28.83 -14.64 10.38
N LYS A 170 -28.59 -14.94 11.66
CA LYS A 170 -29.48 -14.62 12.78
C LYS A 170 -29.00 -13.44 13.62
N VAL A 171 -27.84 -12.88 13.27
CA VAL A 171 -27.15 -11.84 14.03
C VAL A 171 -26.99 -10.57 13.19
N ASP A 172 -26.53 -9.48 13.82
CA ASP A 172 -26.23 -8.24 13.09
C ASP A 172 -25.01 -8.39 12.15
N ALA A 173 -24.81 -7.40 11.27
CA ALA A 173 -23.74 -7.45 10.27
C ALA A 173 -22.32 -7.54 10.88
N ALA A 174 -22.09 -6.94 12.05
CA ALA A 174 -20.79 -6.97 12.69
C ALA A 174 -20.47 -8.37 13.22
N MET A 175 -21.41 -8.98 13.95
CA MET A 175 -21.26 -10.35 14.43
C MET A 175 -21.28 -11.36 13.27
N GLY A 176 -22.13 -11.16 12.27
CA GLY A 176 -22.20 -11.99 11.07
C GLY A 176 -20.87 -12.00 10.30
N THR A 177 -20.23 -10.85 10.14
CA THR A 177 -18.88 -10.74 9.53
C THR A 177 -17.87 -11.59 10.29
N ARG A 178 -17.85 -11.50 11.63
CA ARG A 178 -16.89 -12.23 12.47
C ARG A 178 -17.07 -13.74 12.37
N VAL A 179 -18.33 -14.20 12.45
CA VAL A 179 -18.68 -15.62 12.38
C VAL A 179 -18.38 -16.19 10.99
N LEU A 180 -18.69 -15.46 9.91
CA LEU A 180 -18.33 -15.86 8.55
C LEU A 180 -16.82 -15.88 8.34
N LEU A 181 -16.06 -14.98 8.96
CA LEU A 181 -14.59 -14.99 8.87
C LEU A 181 -14.02 -16.26 9.48
N ARG A 182 -14.54 -16.67 10.64
CA ARG A 182 -14.16 -17.93 11.29
C ARG A 182 -14.50 -19.12 10.38
N ALA A 183 -15.70 -19.17 9.82
CA ALA A 183 -16.11 -20.22 8.88
C ALA A 183 -15.20 -20.28 7.65
N ALA A 184 -14.85 -19.13 7.05
CA ALA A 184 -13.95 -19.04 5.91
C ALA A 184 -12.52 -19.50 6.26
N ARG A 185 -12.01 -19.17 7.45
CA ARG A 185 -10.70 -19.65 7.94
C ARG A 185 -10.66 -21.17 8.10
N ILE A 186 -11.71 -21.77 8.68
CA ILE A 186 -11.84 -23.24 8.82
C ILE A 186 -11.94 -23.90 7.44
N MET A 187 -12.85 -23.43 6.59
CA MET A 187 -13.03 -23.96 5.24
C MET A 187 -11.75 -23.87 4.41
N ARG A 188 -11.00 -22.76 4.50
CA ARG A 188 -9.72 -22.61 3.80
C ARG A 188 -8.64 -23.57 4.32
N ALA A 189 -8.62 -23.84 5.62
CA ALA A 189 -7.65 -24.76 6.21
C ALA A 189 -7.88 -26.21 5.73
N GLU A 190 -9.14 -26.64 5.68
CA GLU A 190 -9.49 -28.03 5.35
C GLU A 190 -9.66 -28.28 3.85
N ARG A 191 -10.22 -27.31 3.13
CA ARG A 191 -10.63 -27.42 1.72
C ARG A 191 -10.42 -26.09 0.97
N PRO A 192 -9.14 -25.66 0.77
CA PRO A 192 -8.84 -24.36 0.14
C PRO A 192 -9.37 -24.19 -1.29
N ASP A 193 -9.67 -25.29 -1.99
CA ASP A 193 -10.15 -25.30 -3.37
C ASP A 193 -11.68 -25.51 -3.49
N ASP A 194 -12.40 -25.66 -2.37
CA ASP A 194 -13.85 -25.85 -2.37
C ASP A 194 -14.57 -24.53 -2.73
N ALA A 195 -15.56 -24.61 -3.64
CA ALA A 195 -16.35 -23.46 -4.07
C ALA A 195 -17.14 -22.79 -2.93
N ARG A 196 -17.39 -23.50 -1.82
CA ARG A 196 -18.00 -22.93 -0.61
C ARG A 196 -17.13 -21.83 0.01
N LEU A 197 -15.81 -21.91 -0.08
CA LEU A 197 -14.91 -20.87 0.45
C LEU A 197 -15.19 -19.51 -0.19
N GLU A 198 -15.29 -19.49 -1.52
CA GLU A 198 -15.56 -18.27 -2.26
C GLU A 198 -16.90 -17.65 -1.87
N LYS A 199 -17.95 -18.48 -1.76
CA LYS A 199 -19.29 -18.03 -1.31
C LYS A 199 -19.28 -17.46 0.11
N LEU A 200 -18.49 -18.05 1.02
CA LEU A 200 -18.33 -17.52 2.38
C LEU A 200 -17.66 -16.15 2.37
N LEU A 201 -16.62 -15.98 1.56
CA LEU A 201 -15.90 -14.72 1.40
C LEU A 201 -16.78 -13.64 0.76
N GLU A 202 -17.55 -13.97 -0.28
CA GLU A 202 -18.51 -13.05 -0.90
C GLU A 202 -19.56 -12.57 0.12
N ARG A 203 -20.20 -13.50 0.86
CA ARG A 203 -21.18 -13.16 1.90
C ARG A 203 -20.56 -12.29 3.00
N LEU A 204 -19.33 -12.60 3.42
CA LEU A 204 -18.60 -11.82 4.40
C LEU A 204 -18.34 -10.39 3.91
N LEU A 205 -17.91 -10.23 2.65
CA LEU A 205 -17.59 -8.93 2.05
C LEU A 205 -18.86 -8.13 1.68
N ASP A 206 -20.01 -8.78 1.57
CA ASP A 206 -21.30 -8.11 1.48
C ASP A 206 -21.75 -7.51 2.83
N LEU A 207 -21.37 -8.12 3.96
CA LEU A 207 -21.61 -7.55 5.29
C LEU A 207 -20.58 -6.47 5.66
N ASN A 208 -19.31 -6.71 5.35
CA ASN A 208 -18.22 -5.76 5.58
C ASN A 208 -17.21 -5.80 4.43
N LEU A 209 -17.37 -4.86 3.51
CA LEU A 209 -16.56 -4.73 2.29
C LEU A 209 -15.06 -4.51 2.56
N ASP A 210 -14.71 -3.94 3.71
CA ASP A 210 -13.33 -3.62 4.08
C ASP A 210 -12.74 -4.59 5.11
N GLU A 211 -13.36 -5.77 5.31
CA GLU A 211 -12.82 -6.77 6.25
C GLU A 211 -11.43 -7.28 5.80
N PRO A 212 -10.33 -7.00 6.55
CA PRO A 212 -8.98 -7.20 6.02
C PRO A 212 -8.64 -8.65 5.69
N SER A 213 -8.94 -9.58 6.60
CA SER A 213 -8.64 -11.00 6.42
C SER A 213 -9.47 -11.63 5.30
N GLY A 214 -10.73 -11.21 5.18
CA GLY A 214 -11.60 -11.62 4.09
C GLY A 214 -11.09 -11.14 2.73
N ASN A 215 -10.69 -9.87 2.65
CA ASN A 215 -10.11 -9.28 1.43
C ASN A 215 -8.81 -10.00 1.04
N LEU A 216 -7.90 -10.25 1.98
CA LEU A 216 -6.68 -11.00 1.71
C LEU A 216 -6.98 -12.38 1.08
N MET A 217 -7.91 -13.12 1.66
CA MET A 217 -8.30 -14.45 1.18
C MET A 217 -8.96 -14.39 -0.19
N TYR A 218 -9.88 -13.46 -0.39
CA TYR A 218 -10.62 -13.32 -1.63
C TYR A 218 -9.72 -12.86 -2.78
N GLU A 219 -8.87 -11.87 -2.54
CA GLU A 219 -7.89 -11.39 -3.51
C GLU A 219 -6.87 -12.47 -3.88
N ALA A 220 -6.38 -13.25 -2.89
CA ALA A 220 -5.50 -14.39 -3.15
C ALA A 220 -6.20 -15.49 -3.98
N LEU A 221 -7.48 -15.75 -3.73
CA LEU A 221 -8.28 -16.70 -4.48
C LEU A 221 -8.48 -16.24 -5.93
N LEU A 222 -8.88 -14.99 -6.15
CA LEU A 222 -9.07 -14.43 -7.49
C LEU A 222 -7.75 -14.41 -8.28
N ALA A 223 -6.65 -13.98 -7.65
CA ALA A 223 -5.34 -13.96 -8.28
C ALA A 223 -4.85 -15.37 -8.65
N ARG A 224 -5.04 -16.37 -7.77
CA ARG A 224 -4.68 -17.77 -8.07
C ARG A 224 -5.50 -18.35 -9.23
N LYS A 225 -6.76 -17.92 -9.38
CA LYS A 225 -7.63 -18.29 -10.50
C LYS A 225 -7.44 -17.39 -11.74
N GLU A 226 -6.50 -16.46 -11.71
CA GLU A 226 -6.25 -15.47 -12.77
C GLU A 226 -7.49 -14.65 -13.15
N ARG A 227 -8.43 -14.46 -12.21
CA ARG A 227 -9.65 -13.67 -12.38
C ARG A 227 -9.36 -12.18 -12.16
N TRP A 228 -8.47 -11.65 -12.98
CA TRP A 228 -7.95 -10.29 -12.84
C TRP A 228 -9.01 -9.21 -12.96
N ASP A 229 -10.02 -9.42 -13.83
CA ASP A 229 -11.09 -8.43 -14.02
C ASP A 229 -12.03 -8.39 -12.81
N ASP A 230 -12.31 -9.54 -12.19
CA ASP A 230 -13.08 -9.60 -10.95
C ASP A 230 -12.33 -8.97 -9.78
N LEU A 231 -11.00 -9.14 -9.73
CA LEU A 231 -10.14 -8.49 -8.74
C LEU A 231 -10.12 -6.97 -8.94
N GLU A 232 -9.99 -6.50 -10.17
CA GLU A 232 -10.06 -5.06 -10.50
C GLU A 232 -11.43 -4.48 -10.12
N ALA A 233 -12.52 -5.19 -10.42
CA ALA A 233 -13.88 -4.79 -10.05
C ALA A 233 -14.10 -4.76 -8.53
N HIS A 234 -13.51 -5.72 -7.79
CA HIS A 234 -13.55 -5.75 -6.34
C HIS A 234 -12.82 -4.54 -5.73
N HIS A 235 -11.60 -4.25 -6.18
CA HIS A 235 -10.86 -3.06 -5.75
C HIS A 235 -11.58 -1.76 -6.11
N GLU A 236 -12.23 -1.68 -7.27
CA GLU A 236 -13.07 -0.54 -7.65
C GLU A 236 -14.25 -0.36 -6.69
N ARG A 237 -15.00 -1.44 -6.39
CA ARG A 237 -16.11 -1.42 -5.40
C ARG A 237 -15.62 -0.88 -4.06
N ARG A 238 -14.47 -1.36 -3.58
CA ARG A 238 -13.85 -0.91 -2.32
C ARG A 238 -13.44 0.55 -2.36
N ALA A 239 -12.82 1.02 -3.44
CA ALA A 239 -12.43 2.43 -3.53
C ALA A 239 -13.64 3.37 -3.63
N LEU A 240 -14.68 2.99 -4.38
CA LEU A 240 -15.90 3.78 -4.53
C LEU A 240 -16.72 3.89 -3.24
N ALA A 241 -16.65 2.88 -2.37
CA ALA A 241 -17.30 2.87 -1.06
C ALA A 241 -16.63 3.79 -0.03
N ALA A 242 -15.48 4.39 -0.33
CA ALA A 242 -14.81 5.32 0.57
C ALA A 242 -15.70 6.56 0.86
N PRO A 243 -15.70 7.06 2.11
CA PRO A 243 -16.62 8.11 2.56
C PRO A 243 -16.35 9.48 1.92
N ASP A 244 -15.12 9.72 1.46
CA ASP A 244 -14.69 11.01 0.94
C ASP A 244 -13.62 10.85 -0.18
N PRO A 245 -13.39 11.89 -1.00
CA PRO A 245 -12.42 11.85 -2.09
C PRO A 245 -10.98 11.55 -1.66
N ALA A 246 -10.53 12.02 -0.50
CA ALA A 246 -9.16 11.79 -0.03
C ALA A 246 -8.96 10.32 0.37
N THR A 247 -9.90 9.74 1.11
CA THR A 247 -9.89 8.31 1.45
C THR A 247 -9.98 7.45 0.19
N ARG A 248 -10.80 7.83 -0.79
CA ARG A 248 -10.89 7.15 -2.10
C ARG A 248 -9.57 7.21 -2.86
N ALA A 249 -8.93 8.37 -2.91
CA ALA A 249 -7.65 8.55 -3.57
C ALA A 249 -6.55 7.71 -2.91
N ALA A 250 -6.53 7.64 -1.57
CA ALA A 250 -5.61 6.77 -0.82
C ALA A 250 -5.84 5.29 -1.15
N ARG A 251 -7.09 4.81 -1.20
CA ARG A 251 -7.42 3.43 -1.60
C ARG A 251 -6.96 3.12 -3.02
N TYR A 252 -7.22 4.02 -3.97
CA TYR A 252 -6.73 3.83 -5.34
C TYR A 252 -5.22 3.81 -5.43
N ARG A 253 -4.51 4.63 -4.64
CA ARG A 253 -3.05 4.56 -4.52
C ARG A 253 -2.61 3.18 -4.02
N ASP A 254 -3.22 2.66 -2.96
CA ASP A 254 -2.84 1.35 -2.40
C ASP A 254 -3.05 0.22 -3.40
N PHE A 255 -4.21 0.19 -4.07
CA PHE A 255 -4.45 -0.79 -5.13
C PHE A 255 -3.48 -0.63 -6.31
N ALA A 256 -3.16 0.60 -6.72
CA ALA A 256 -2.17 0.83 -7.77
C ALA A 256 -0.83 0.18 -7.42
N LEU A 257 -0.35 0.40 -6.19
CA LEU A 257 0.90 -0.19 -5.69
C LEU A 257 0.82 -1.71 -5.61
N GLU A 258 -0.30 -2.25 -5.15
CA GLU A 258 -0.54 -3.68 -5.12
C GLU A 258 -0.47 -4.30 -6.53
N TRP A 259 -1.14 -3.72 -7.53
CA TRP A 259 -1.06 -4.21 -8.91
C TRP A 259 0.35 -4.19 -9.49
N ILE A 260 1.12 -3.12 -9.23
CA ILE A 260 2.51 -3.01 -9.70
C ILE A 260 3.42 -4.03 -9.01
N GLN A 261 3.26 -4.19 -7.70
CA GLN A 261 4.21 -4.89 -6.85
C GLN A 261 3.86 -6.35 -6.66
N ARG A 262 2.58 -6.61 -6.34
CA ARG A 262 2.06 -7.93 -6.00
C ARG A 262 1.72 -8.74 -7.24
N PHE A 263 1.01 -8.15 -8.18
CA PHE A 263 0.52 -8.83 -9.39
C PHE A 263 1.40 -8.59 -10.63
N LYS A 264 2.39 -7.68 -10.53
CA LYS A 264 3.31 -7.31 -11.62
C LYS A 264 2.60 -6.83 -12.89
N ASP A 265 1.44 -6.20 -12.73
CA ASP A 265 0.64 -5.61 -13.79
C ASP A 265 0.67 -4.09 -13.69
N ARG A 266 1.57 -3.49 -14.48
CA ARG A 266 1.79 -2.05 -14.50
C ARG A 266 0.64 -1.29 -15.16
N ASP A 267 -0.10 -1.94 -16.05
CA ASP A 267 -1.19 -1.32 -16.79
C ASP A 267 -2.42 -1.13 -15.90
N ARG A 268 -2.78 -2.14 -15.11
CA ARG A 268 -3.82 -2.01 -14.06
C ARG A 268 -3.37 -1.05 -12.97
N GLY A 269 -2.11 -1.14 -12.53
CA GLY A 269 -1.52 -0.20 -11.59
C GLY A 269 -1.65 1.26 -12.04
N ALA A 270 -1.31 1.53 -13.32
CA ALA A 270 -1.46 2.86 -13.92
C ALA A 270 -2.93 3.33 -13.91
N ARG A 271 -3.89 2.48 -14.29
CA ARG A 271 -5.32 2.85 -14.24
C ARG A 271 -5.77 3.27 -12.85
N PHE A 272 -5.34 2.54 -11.81
CA PHE A 272 -5.65 2.91 -10.43
C PHE A 272 -4.97 4.23 -10.02
N PHE A 273 -3.74 4.50 -10.45
CA PHE A 273 -3.14 5.82 -10.20
C PHE A 273 -3.87 6.97 -10.91
N VAL A 274 -4.36 6.77 -12.13
CA VAL A 274 -5.22 7.77 -12.80
C VAL A 274 -6.46 8.05 -11.95
N ARG A 275 -7.13 7.00 -11.43
CA ARG A 275 -8.30 7.15 -10.55
C ARG A 275 -7.94 7.83 -9.22
N ALA A 276 -6.76 7.56 -8.66
CA ALA A 276 -6.25 8.23 -7.47
C ALA A 276 -6.08 9.74 -7.72
N LEU A 277 -5.41 10.13 -8.80
CA LEU A 277 -5.18 11.53 -9.14
C LEU A 277 -6.46 12.29 -9.51
N HIS A 278 -7.41 11.64 -10.20
CA HIS A 278 -8.73 12.24 -10.42
C HIS A 278 -9.52 12.43 -9.12
N SER A 279 -9.35 11.54 -8.14
CA SER A 279 -9.97 11.70 -6.83
C SER A 279 -9.36 12.84 -6.01
N VAL A 280 -8.07 13.17 -6.23
CA VAL A 280 -7.43 14.39 -5.69
C VAL A 280 -8.03 15.65 -6.30
N ALA A 281 -8.26 15.64 -7.62
CA ALA A 281 -8.85 16.78 -8.32
C ALA A 281 -10.36 16.95 -8.05
N ALA A 282 -11.00 16.02 -7.34
CA ALA A 282 -12.38 16.17 -6.93
C ALA A 282 -12.48 17.16 -5.75
N ASN A 283 -13.45 18.08 -5.82
CA ASN A 283 -13.70 19.07 -4.76
C ASN A 283 -13.71 18.43 -3.37
N GLY A 284 -12.85 18.92 -2.46
CA GLY A 284 -12.82 18.53 -1.05
C GLY A 284 -11.56 17.77 -0.59
N ALA A 285 -10.66 17.37 -1.49
CA ALA A 285 -9.33 16.90 -1.09
C ALA A 285 -8.42 18.09 -0.73
N ALA A 286 -7.77 18.04 0.44
CA ALA A 286 -6.77 19.04 0.79
C ALA A 286 -5.51 18.88 -0.09
N PRO A 287 -4.81 19.96 -0.47
CA PRO A 287 -3.50 19.87 -1.10
C PRO A 287 -2.55 19.02 -0.24
N GLY A 288 -1.88 18.03 -0.84
CA GLY A 288 -1.01 17.08 -0.14
C GLY A 288 -1.74 15.98 0.65
N ALA A 289 -3.06 15.80 0.47
CA ALA A 289 -3.81 14.70 1.09
C ALA A 289 -3.45 13.31 0.57
N VAL A 290 -2.74 13.23 -0.56
CA VAL A 290 -2.42 11.96 -1.22
C VAL A 290 -0.92 11.82 -1.38
N ARG A 291 -0.38 10.80 -0.71
CA ARG A 291 1.01 10.37 -0.87
C ARG A 291 1.27 9.85 -2.27
N SER A 292 2.53 9.90 -2.69
CA SER A 292 3.04 9.24 -3.90
C SER A 292 2.48 9.79 -5.23
N VAL A 293 2.00 11.04 -5.30
CA VAL A 293 1.61 11.70 -6.57
C VAL A 293 2.76 11.66 -7.57
N VAL A 294 3.96 11.87 -7.06
CA VAL A 294 5.18 11.95 -7.84
C VAL A 294 5.56 10.57 -8.42
N ALA A 295 5.57 9.54 -7.58
CA ALA A 295 5.72 8.15 -8.01
C ALA A 295 4.64 7.73 -9.03
N ALA A 296 3.38 8.11 -8.79
CA ALA A 296 2.26 7.83 -9.67
C ALA A 296 2.47 8.45 -11.06
N PHE A 297 2.78 9.75 -11.13
CA PHE A 297 2.99 10.44 -12.39
C PHE A 297 4.21 9.90 -13.17
N THR A 298 5.25 9.47 -12.45
CA THR A 298 6.43 8.81 -13.05
C THR A 298 6.04 7.50 -13.74
N LEU A 299 5.26 6.66 -13.07
CA LEU A 299 4.77 5.42 -13.67
C LEU A 299 3.88 5.70 -14.89
N LEU A 300 2.95 6.64 -14.76
CA LEU A 300 2.01 7.00 -15.83
C LEU A 300 2.74 7.49 -17.07
N LYS A 301 3.75 8.34 -16.90
CA LYS A 301 4.62 8.79 -18.00
C LYS A 301 5.29 7.61 -18.72
N GLN A 302 5.77 6.60 -17.98
CA GLN A 302 6.36 5.42 -18.59
C GLN A 302 5.30 4.59 -19.34
N VAL A 303 4.20 4.22 -18.69
CA VAL A 303 3.16 3.36 -19.27
C VAL A 303 2.50 4.01 -20.50
N GLN A 304 2.16 5.29 -20.42
CA GLN A 304 1.59 6.02 -21.55
C GLN A 304 2.64 6.27 -22.64
N GLY A 305 3.90 6.49 -22.26
CA GLY A 305 5.00 6.64 -23.19
C GLY A 305 5.25 5.39 -24.03
N ASP A 306 5.23 4.21 -23.39
CA ASP A 306 5.37 2.91 -24.05
C ASP A 306 4.24 2.67 -25.08
N ARG A 307 3.09 3.33 -24.92
CA ARG A 307 1.91 3.27 -25.79
C ARG A 307 1.78 4.44 -26.77
N GLY A 308 2.61 5.48 -26.63
CA GLY A 308 2.48 6.73 -27.38
C GLY A 308 1.27 7.59 -26.99
N GLU A 309 0.64 7.33 -25.84
CA GLU A 309 -0.54 8.02 -25.31
C GLU A 309 -0.18 9.34 -24.59
N TRP A 310 0.71 10.14 -25.20
CA TRP A 310 1.24 11.37 -24.60
C TRP A 310 0.17 12.44 -24.36
N GLU A 311 -0.84 12.52 -25.23
CA GLU A 311 -1.95 13.45 -25.09
C GLU A 311 -2.72 13.20 -23.78
N THR A 312 -3.00 11.92 -23.48
CA THR A 312 -3.69 11.51 -22.25
C THR A 312 -2.91 11.86 -20.99
N LEU A 313 -1.56 11.76 -21.03
CA LEU A 313 -0.70 12.18 -19.91
C LEU A 313 -0.82 13.68 -19.63
N VAL A 314 -0.77 14.50 -20.69
CA VAL A 314 -0.82 15.96 -20.58
C VAL A 314 -2.21 16.43 -20.15
N GLU A 315 -3.28 15.85 -20.70
CA GLU A 315 -4.65 16.15 -20.26
C GLU A 315 -4.88 15.81 -18.78
N LEU A 316 -4.33 14.68 -18.31
CA LEU A 316 -4.38 14.32 -16.90
C LEU A 316 -3.65 15.35 -16.05
N ALA A 317 -2.45 15.75 -16.46
CA ALA A 317 -1.66 16.76 -15.75
C ALA A 317 -2.41 18.09 -15.63
N GLU A 318 -2.97 18.61 -16.73
CA GLU A 318 -3.73 19.86 -16.74
C GLU A 318 -4.95 19.81 -15.80
N ARG A 319 -5.60 18.64 -15.64
CA ARG A 319 -6.73 18.48 -14.72
C ARG A 319 -6.32 18.49 -13.24
N VAL A 320 -5.14 17.97 -12.92
CA VAL A 320 -4.76 17.73 -11.52
C VAL A 320 -3.82 18.80 -10.98
N VAL A 321 -3.03 19.47 -11.83
CA VAL A 321 -1.91 20.32 -11.41
C VAL A 321 -2.32 21.47 -10.49
N ASP A 322 -3.50 22.05 -10.67
CA ASP A 322 -3.99 23.15 -9.81
C ASP A 322 -4.48 22.67 -8.43
N HIS A 323 -4.64 21.37 -8.24
CA HIS A 323 -5.03 20.73 -6.98
C HIS A 323 -3.82 20.18 -6.21
N LEU A 324 -2.62 20.23 -6.82
CA LEU A 324 -1.37 19.81 -6.20
C LEU A 324 -0.67 20.98 -5.52
N GLY A 325 0.20 20.68 -4.56
CA GLY A 325 0.99 21.67 -3.84
C GLY A 325 2.49 21.39 -3.90
N GLY A 326 3.29 22.45 -3.86
CA GLY A 326 4.74 22.37 -3.66
C GLY A 326 5.46 21.48 -4.68
N GLU A 327 6.09 20.42 -4.19
CA GLU A 327 6.91 19.49 -4.99
C GLU A 327 6.12 18.72 -6.03
N GLU A 328 4.92 18.28 -5.67
CA GLU A 328 4.06 17.48 -6.53
C GLU A 328 3.61 18.31 -7.75
N GLN A 329 3.20 19.54 -7.49
CA GLN A 329 2.79 20.50 -8.53
C GLN A 329 3.97 20.82 -9.47
N LEU A 330 5.14 21.12 -8.89
CA LEU A 330 6.36 21.39 -9.65
C LEU A 330 6.70 20.21 -10.57
N TYR A 331 6.72 18.98 -10.04
CA TYR A 331 7.09 17.83 -10.83
C TYR A 331 6.11 17.55 -11.95
N VAL A 332 4.80 17.52 -11.66
CA VAL A 332 3.77 17.26 -12.67
C VAL A 332 3.82 18.33 -13.77
N ALA A 333 3.95 19.61 -13.40
CA ALA A 333 4.06 20.71 -14.36
C ALA A 333 5.31 20.59 -15.25
N LEU A 334 6.48 20.27 -14.67
CA LEU A 334 7.71 20.06 -15.43
C LEU A 334 7.60 18.89 -16.41
N GLN A 335 7.18 17.73 -15.93
CA GLN A 335 7.12 16.52 -16.76
C GLN A 335 6.10 16.65 -17.89
N ALA A 336 4.90 17.14 -17.58
CA ALA A 336 3.86 17.35 -18.58
C ALA A 336 4.24 18.44 -19.59
N GLY A 337 4.84 19.55 -19.13
CA GLY A 337 5.33 20.61 -20.01
C GLY A 337 6.43 20.12 -20.96
N MET A 338 7.35 19.29 -20.48
CA MET A 338 8.39 18.66 -21.29
C MET A 338 7.83 17.66 -22.30
N VAL A 339 6.81 16.88 -21.93
CA VAL A 339 6.11 15.97 -22.85
C VAL A 339 5.36 16.76 -23.92
N ALA A 340 4.62 17.80 -23.54
CA ALA A 340 3.91 18.69 -24.47
C ALA A 340 4.87 19.30 -25.50
N TRP A 341 6.05 19.74 -25.06
CA TRP A 341 7.05 20.30 -25.97
C TRP A 341 7.72 19.25 -26.86
N LYS A 342 8.31 18.20 -26.26
CA LYS A 342 9.20 17.28 -26.97
C LYS A 342 8.48 16.17 -27.72
N GLN A 343 7.35 15.69 -27.20
CA GLN A 343 6.62 14.55 -27.77
C GLN A 343 5.44 15.01 -28.63
N LEU A 344 4.71 16.04 -28.20
CA LEU A 344 3.50 16.52 -28.89
C LEU A 344 3.76 17.73 -29.81
N GLY A 345 4.85 18.48 -29.58
CA GLY A 345 5.08 19.75 -30.29
C GLY A 345 4.09 20.86 -29.95
N ASP A 346 3.29 20.70 -28.88
CA ASP A 346 2.30 21.67 -28.42
C ASP A 346 2.99 22.75 -27.57
N LEU A 347 3.42 23.82 -28.24
CA LEU A 347 4.12 24.93 -27.61
C LEU A 347 3.25 25.72 -26.64
N ASP A 348 1.93 25.74 -26.83
CA ASP A 348 1.03 26.53 -25.99
C ASP A 348 0.83 25.85 -24.63
N ARG A 349 0.55 24.54 -24.63
CA ARG A 349 0.48 23.76 -23.39
C ARG A 349 1.82 23.71 -22.68
N ALA A 350 2.91 23.49 -23.44
CA ALA A 350 4.26 23.49 -22.88
C ALA A 350 4.58 24.80 -22.16
N ARG A 351 4.31 25.95 -22.77
CA ARG A 351 4.54 27.28 -22.16
C ARG A 351 3.75 27.46 -20.87
N ARG A 352 2.47 27.06 -20.84
CA ARG A 352 1.64 27.18 -19.63
C ARG A 352 2.19 26.35 -18.48
N LEU A 353 2.45 25.06 -18.73
CA LEU A 353 2.91 24.12 -17.70
C LEU A 353 4.33 24.45 -17.21
N LEU A 354 5.25 24.80 -18.11
CA LEU A 354 6.61 25.19 -17.71
C LEU A 354 6.64 26.56 -17.00
N ALA A 355 5.75 27.49 -17.33
CA ALA A 355 5.61 28.74 -16.59
C ALA A 355 5.14 28.50 -15.15
N LEU A 356 4.22 27.56 -14.93
CA LEU A 356 3.80 27.15 -13.59
C LEU A 356 4.97 26.58 -12.80
N ALA A 357 5.74 25.68 -13.40
CA ALA A 357 6.96 25.15 -12.79
C ALA A 357 7.98 26.24 -12.44
N ARG A 358 8.21 27.20 -13.35
CA ARG A 358 9.13 28.33 -13.13
C ARG A 358 8.72 29.21 -11.96
N ASN A 359 7.41 29.44 -11.79
CA ASN A 359 6.91 30.27 -10.69
C ASN A 359 7.13 29.59 -9.33
N LEU A 360 7.11 28.25 -9.29
CA LEU A 360 7.36 27.47 -8.08
C LEU A 360 8.86 27.35 -7.78
N GLU A 361 9.68 27.08 -8.80
CA GLU A 361 11.13 26.94 -8.65
C GLU A 361 11.88 27.55 -9.85
N PRO A 362 12.29 28.84 -9.76
CA PRO A 362 12.96 29.53 -10.86
C PRO A 362 14.33 28.94 -11.24
N GLN A 363 14.93 28.10 -10.38
CA GLN A 363 16.24 27.49 -10.59
C GLN A 363 16.19 26.03 -11.07
N ALA A 364 15.01 25.50 -11.38
CA ALA A 364 14.89 24.12 -11.86
C ALA A 364 15.60 23.95 -13.22
N PRO A 365 16.45 22.91 -13.40
CA PRO A 365 17.35 22.78 -14.55
C PRO A 365 16.66 22.56 -15.91
N ASP A 366 15.36 22.26 -15.91
CA ASP A 366 14.56 22.01 -17.11
C ASP A 366 13.68 23.21 -17.51
N VAL A 367 13.76 24.31 -16.75
CA VAL A 367 13.06 25.56 -17.02
C VAL A 367 14.02 26.51 -17.73
N VAL A 368 14.13 26.39 -19.06
CA VAL A 368 14.88 27.33 -19.92
C VAL A 368 13.92 28.22 -20.70
#